data_AF-A0A2V6H4Y0-F1
#
_entry.id   AF-A0A2V6H4Y0-F1
#
_cell.length_a   1.000
_cell.length_b   1.000
_cell.length_c   1.000
_cell.angle_alpha   90.00
_cell.angle_beta   90.00
_cell.angle_gamma   90.00
#
_symmetry.space_group_name_H-M   'P 1'
#
loop_
_entity.id
_entity.type
_entity.pdbx_description
1 polymer ?
#
loop_
_entity_poly.entity_id
_entity_poly.type
_entity_poly.pdbx_seq_one_letter_code
_entity_poly.pdbx_strand_id
1 'polypeptide(L)'
;MGAEVPQECVSLMAPTFLSDQFDAMYYVPSYRSWFFRQDLRPAYEYHRRFLQHLQFRRDGRRWILKAPTHMFAMPSLLSVYPDALFVQTHRTPVDAMASVSSLVTILRSAFSDAVDPITVCREAIAYWSEVIHRFLRERDRLPDSRVCDIRCDEIRREPIGAVRRIYDYFGWSLSREAEQRMRALVAAQADRQSANHRYDLSQFGSSEEEVLNAFAPYCQRFGLAGLPSVQQQPSRSVDSMEKENSRMIFEVRGVVHADHPTLPGHFPGAPIVPGVVVLDEVLEALMEWRENSQLTGIRTVKFLAPLKPEQPFTICLSADHERAGEVNFCCRAEDRVIVEGRLEVRWEAK
;
A
#
# COMPACT_ATOMS: atom_id res chain seq x y z
N MET A 1 -7.05 0.34 2.05
CA MET A 1 -6.69 -1.02 2.51
C MET A 1 -7.86 -1.60 3.29
N GLY A 2 -8.10 -2.91 3.22
CA GLY A 2 -9.17 -3.55 4.02
C GLY A 2 -8.79 -3.66 5.50
N ALA A 3 -9.78 -3.70 6.39
CA ALA A 3 -9.54 -3.75 7.84
C ALA A 3 -8.83 -5.03 8.31
N GLU A 4 -8.98 -6.13 7.56
CA GLU A 4 -8.46 -7.45 7.93
C GLU A 4 -7.24 -7.89 7.12
N VAL A 5 -6.67 -7.00 6.30
CA VAL A 5 -5.49 -7.35 5.48
C VAL A 5 -4.20 -7.14 6.25
N PRO A 6 -3.16 -7.98 6.03
CA PRO A 6 -1.86 -7.80 6.65
C PRO A 6 -1.28 -6.40 6.39
N GLN A 7 -0.73 -5.78 7.44
CA GLN A 7 -0.10 -4.47 7.41
C GLN A 7 1.41 -4.57 7.62
N GLU A 8 2.14 -3.53 7.22
CA GLU A 8 3.57 -3.43 7.50
C GLU A 8 3.87 -3.03 8.94
N CYS A 9 4.99 -3.51 9.47
CA CYS A 9 5.45 -3.11 10.80
C CYS A 9 5.80 -1.61 10.88
N VAL A 10 6.04 -0.94 9.75
CA VAL A 10 6.40 0.50 9.69
C VAL A 10 5.35 1.38 10.37
N SER A 11 4.07 1.10 10.14
CA SER A 11 2.94 1.83 10.74
C SER A 11 2.78 1.51 12.21
N LEU A 12 3.06 0.28 12.61
CA LEU A 12 3.03 -0.14 14.00
C LEU A 12 4.14 0.54 14.80
N MET A 13 5.31 0.76 14.21
CA MET A 13 6.46 1.40 14.84
C MET A 13 6.40 2.94 14.82
N ALA A 14 5.56 3.54 13.97
CA ALA A 14 5.45 4.99 13.79
C ALA A 14 5.23 5.80 15.10
N PRO A 15 4.45 5.35 16.10
CA PRO A 15 4.27 6.09 17.36
C PRO A 15 5.56 6.32 18.16
N THR A 16 6.64 5.60 17.84
CA THR A 16 7.95 5.76 18.49
C THR A 16 8.82 6.84 17.85
N PHE A 17 8.37 7.43 16.73
CA PHE A 17 9.16 8.34 15.88
C PHE A 17 10.48 7.75 15.36
N LEU A 18 10.60 6.41 15.40
CA LEU A 18 11.70 5.61 14.87
C LEU A 18 11.15 4.69 13.77
N SER A 19 10.65 5.28 12.69
CA SER A 19 10.09 4.57 11.54
C SER A 19 10.49 5.22 10.21
N ASP A 20 10.79 4.41 9.21
CA ASP A 20 11.04 4.88 7.83
C ASP A 20 9.76 5.41 7.16
N GLN A 21 8.58 5.17 7.73
CA GLN A 21 7.31 5.74 7.27
C GLN A 21 7.40 7.26 7.06
N PHE A 22 8.02 8.00 7.99
CA PHE A 22 8.09 9.45 7.90
C PHE A 22 8.91 9.92 6.70
N ASP A 23 9.98 9.19 6.36
CA ASP A 23 10.78 9.49 5.18
C ASP A 23 10.08 9.07 3.88
N ALA A 24 9.29 8.00 3.92
CA ALA A 24 8.49 7.55 2.78
C ALA A 24 7.33 8.53 2.46
N MET A 25 6.68 9.08 3.50
CA MET A 25 5.51 9.97 3.36
C MET A 25 5.90 11.44 3.18
N TYR A 26 7.05 11.87 3.72
CA TYR A 26 7.46 13.27 3.73
C TYR A 26 8.90 13.42 3.22
N TYR A 27 9.20 14.55 2.58
CA TYR A 27 10.57 14.88 2.23
C TYR A 27 11.29 15.55 3.42
N VAL A 28 11.88 14.71 4.30
CA VAL A 28 12.55 15.18 5.52
C VAL A 28 13.97 14.60 5.61
N PRO A 29 14.91 15.08 4.77
CA PRO A 29 16.26 14.53 4.68
C PRO A 29 17.06 14.64 5.99
N SER A 30 16.74 15.62 6.84
CA SER A 30 17.30 15.74 8.19
C SER A 30 16.86 14.60 9.11
N TYR A 31 15.57 14.22 9.07
CA TYR A 31 15.04 13.06 9.79
C TYR A 31 15.68 11.78 9.27
N ARG A 32 15.73 11.56 7.95
CA ARG A 32 16.40 10.39 7.35
C ARG A 32 17.83 10.24 7.85
N SER A 33 18.61 11.32 7.77
CA SER A 33 20.01 11.33 8.21
C SER A 33 20.17 11.05 9.70
N TRP A 34 19.25 11.56 10.52
CA TRP A 34 19.21 11.27 11.95
C TRP A 34 18.82 9.80 12.20
N PHE A 35 17.75 9.31 11.59
CA PHE A 35 17.18 7.97 11.76
C PHE A 35 18.23 6.87 11.52
N PHE A 36 19.04 7.03 10.47
CA PHE A 36 20.11 6.08 10.13
C PHE A 36 21.22 5.92 11.17
N ARG A 37 21.30 6.84 12.14
CA ARG A 37 22.29 6.80 13.21
C ARG A 37 21.71 6.32 14.54
N GLN A 38 20.41 6.00 14.59
CA GLN A 38 19.74 5.64 15.84
C GLN A 38 19.82 4.14 16.11
N ASP A 39 19.85 3.79 17.41
CA ASP A 39 19.51 2.44 17.84
C ASP A 39 17.99 2.26 17.78
N LEU A 40 17.54 1.30 16.97
CA LEU A 40 16.12 1.00 16.80
C LEU A 40 15.58 0.03 17.86
N ARG A 41 16.39 -0.39 18.85
CA ARG A 41 15.94 -1.29 19.92
C ARG A 41 14.70 -0.81 20.65
N PRO A 42 14.55 0.48 21.06
CA PRO A 42 13.32 0.96 21.70
C PRO A 42 12.08 0.79 20.81
N ALA A 43 12.23 0.96 19.50
CA ALA A 43 11.16 0.75 18.53
C ALA A 43 10.75 -0.72 18.44
N TYR A 44 11.71 -1.64 18.46
CA TYR A 44 11.45 -3.08 18.48
C TYR A 44 10.88 -3.57 19.83
N GLU A 45 11.29 -3.00 20.96
CA GLU A 45 10.70 -3.29 22.28
C GLU A 45 9.24 -2.83 22.37
N TYR A 46 8.94 -1.64 21.85
CA TYR A 46 7.56 -1.19 21.66
C TYR A 46 6.79 -2.15 20.74
N HIS A 47 7.36 -2.48 19.59
CA HIS A 47 6.77 -3.41 18.63
C HIS A 47 6.45 -4.76 19.28
N ARG A 48 7.34 -5.31 20.12
CA ARG A 48 7.09 -6.54 20.89
C ARG A 48 5.90 -6.43 21.83
N ARG A 49 5.80 -5.35 22.60
CA ARG A 49 4.65 -5.12 23.49
C ARG A 49 3.36 -4.99 22.69
N PHE A 50 3.39 -4.32 21.54
CA PHE A 50 2.24 -4.19 20.67
C PHE A 50 1.77 -5.55 20.12
N LEU A 51 2.69 -6.39 19.63
CA LEU A 51 2.36 -7.74 19.18
C LEU A 51 1.84 -8.61 20.31
N GLN A 52 2.40 -8.53 21.52
CA GLN A 52 1.88 -9.24 22.69
C GLN A 52 0.45 -8.83 23.02
N HIS A 53 0.13 -7.53 22.90
CA HIS A 53 -1.22 -7.03 23.07
C HIS A 53 -2.17 -7.60 22.01
N LEU A 54 -1.78 -7.60 20.73
CA LEU A 54 -2.58 -8.20 19.64
C LEU A 54 -2.75 -9.72 19.77
N GLN A 55 -1.75 -10.40 20.35
CA GLN A 55 -1.80 -11.85 20.57
C GLN A 55 -2.73 -12.23 21.72
N PHE A 56 -3.07 -11.30 22.61
CA PHE A 56 -3.95 -11.58 23.73
C PHE A 56 -5.29 -12.16 23.22
N ARG A 57 -5.64 -13.35 23.72
CA ARG A 57 -6.83 -14.14 23.31
C ARG A 57 -6.81 -14.62 21.84
N ARG A 58 -5.65 -14.69 21.21
CA ARG A 58 -5.45 -15.37 19.92
C ARG A 58 -4.62 -16.63 20.13
N ASP A 59 -4.98 -17.70 19.42
CA ASP A 59 -4.31 -19.01 19.43
C ASP A 59 -3.12 -19.08 18.47
N GLY A 60 -2.84 -17.99 17.74
CA GLY A 60 -1.71 -17.85 16.85
C GLY A 60 -0.37 -18.08 17.57
N ARG A 61 0.38 -19.08 17.10
CA ARG A 61 1.66 -19.48 17.72
C ARG A 61 2.89 -18.78 17.13
N ARG A 62 2.77 -18.23 15.92
CA ARG A 62 3.88 -17.61 15.18
C ARG A 62 3.41 -16.32 14.51
N TRP A 63 4.14 -15.24 14.77
CA TRP A 63 3.96 -13.97 14.05
C TRP A 63 4.63 -14.05 12.68
N ILE A 64 3.91 -13.59 11.65
CA ILE A 64 4.47 -13.34 10.32
C ILE A 64 4.44 -11.83 10.15
N LEU A 65 5.62 -11.26 9.95
CA LEU A 65 5.85 -9.82 9.96
C LEU A 65 6.54 -9.41 8.67
N LYS A 66 6.31 -8.17 8.24
CA LYS A 66 6.95 -7.62 7.05
C LYS A 66 7.12 -6.12 7.20
N ALA A 67 8.35 -5.66 7.01
CA ALA A 67 8.68 -4.28 6.77
C ALA A 67 10.07 -4.21 6.12
N PRO A 68 10.27 -3.31 5.15
CA PRO A 68 11.61 -3.05 4.60
C PRO A 68 12.63 -2.62 5.66
N THR A 69 12.17 -1.92 6.72
CA THR A 69 13.01 -1.50 7.87
C THR A 69 13.73 -2.65 8.56
N HIS A 70 13.22 -3.88 8.48
CA HIS A 70 13.87 -5.06 9.07
C HIS A 70 15.26 -5.32 8.47
N MET A 71 15.50 -4.92 7.22
CA MET A 71 16.81 -5.07 6.59
C MET A 71 17.85 -4.15 7.23
N PHE A 72 17.49 -2.88 7.42
CA PHE A 72 18.39 -1.91 8.06
C PHE A 72 18.57 -2.20 9.55
N ALA A 73 17.51 -2.64 10.23
CA ALA A 73 17.49 -2.76 11.68
C ALA A 73 17.79 -4.16 12.22
N MET A 74 18.36 -5.06 11.40
CA MET A 74 18.55 -6.47 11.74
C MET A 74 19.22 -6.69 13.11
N PRO A 75 20.29 -5.95 13.51
CA PRO A 75 20.87 -6.10 14.84
C PRO A 75 19.90 -5.77 15.99
N SER A 76 19.18 -4.65 15.90
CA SER A 76 18.19 -4.26 16.91
C SER A 76 17.01 -5.24 16.94
N LEU A 77 16.55 -5.72 15.78
CA LEU A 77 15.52 -6.75 15.67
C LEU A 77 15.93 -8.03 16.41
N LEU A 78 17.12 -8.56 16.12
CA LEU A 78 17.63 -9.77 16.75
C LEU A 78 17.91 -9.62 18.25
N SER A 79 18.20 -8.41 18.73
CA SER A 79 18.32 -8.15 20.17
C SER A 79 16.99 -8.33 20.92
N VAL A 80 15.85 -8.10 20.24
CA VAL A 80 14.50 -8.24 20.82
C VAL A 80 13.86 -9.59 20.49
N TYR A 81 14.17 -10.13 19.31
CA TYR A 81 13.69 -11.41 18.76
C TYR A 81 14.88 -12.31 18.38
N PRO A 82 15.60 -12.88 19.37
CA PRO A 82 16.81 -13.67 19.11
C PRO A 82 16.53 -14.95 18.31
N ASP A 83 15.28 -15.39 18.24
CA ASP A 83 14.78 -16.55 17.50
C ASP A 83 14.17 -16.20 16.13
N ALA A 84 14.23 -14.93 15.70
CA ALA A 84 13.65 -14.49 14.43
C ALA A 84 14.20 -15.26 13.21
N LEU A 85 13.30 -15.67 12.32
CA LEU A 85 13.63 -16.32 11.05
C LEU A 85 13.24 -15.37 9.91
N PHE A 86 14.05 -15.37 8.86
CA PHE A 86 13.91 -14.42 7.77
C PHE A 86 13.55 -15.14 6.49
N VAL A 87 12.57 -14.61 5.77
CA VAL A 87 12.35 -14.90 4.36
C VAL A 87 12.79 -13.66 3.60
N GLN A 88 13.92 -13.75 2.89
CA GLN A 88 14.39 -12.66 2.05
C GLN A 88 13.81 -12.84 0.64
N THR A 89 13.06 -11.84 0.18
CA THR A 89 12.53 -11.83 -1.19
C THR A 89 13.46 -11.09 -2.14
N HIS A 90 13.70 -11.67 -3.32
CA HIS A 90 14.61 -11.10 -4.32
C HIS A 90 13.86 -10.63 -5.55
N ARG A 91 14.14 -9.38 -5.96
CA ARG A 91 13.68 -8.75 -7.20
C ARG A 91 14.88 -8.07 -7.86
N THR A 92 14.84 -7.88 -9.17
CA THR A 92 15.84 -7.06 -9.87
C THR A 92 15.86 -5.66 -9.24
N PRO A 93 17.04 -5.08 -8.97
CA PRO A 93 17.12 -3.73 -8.42
C PRO A 93 16.44 -2.68 -9.31
N VAL A 94 16.53 -2.87 -10.63
CA VAL A 94 15.82 -2.07 -11.64
C VAL A 94 14.32 -2.00 -11.31
N ASP A 95 13.62 -3.14 -11.33
CA ASP A 95 12.19 -3.17 -11.02
C ASP A 95 11.86 -2.66 -9.61
N ALA A 96 12.71 -2.98 -8.62
CA ALA A 96 12.49 -2.59 -7.24
C ALA A 96 12.59 -1.07 -7.07
N MET A 97 13.58 -0.43 -7.68
CA MET A 97 13.77 1.02 -7.62
C MET A 97 12.67 1.76 -8.37
N ALA A 98 12.22 1.26 -9.52
CA ALA A 98 11.06 1.83 -10.21
C ALA A 98 9.80 1.79 -9.33
N SER A 99 9.56 0.65 -8.68
CA SER A 99 8.42 0.45 -7.79
C SER A 99 8.47 1.34 -6.55
N VAL A 100 9.62 1.42 -5.88
CA VAL A 100 9.80 2.28 -4.70
C VAL A 100 9.67 3.76 -5.08
N SER A 101 10.26 4.18 -6.20
CA SER A 101 10.22 5.57 -6.65
C SER A 101 8.80 6.01 -6.99
N SER A 102 8.03 5.13 -7.64
CA SER A 102 6.61 5.37 -7.89
C SER A 102 5.81 5.47 -6.59
N LEU A 103 5.99 4.51 -5.68
CA LEU A 103 5.27 4.49 -4.39
C LEU A 103 5.58 5.75 -3.56
N VAL A 104 6.85 6.10 -3.39
CA VAL A 104 7.26 7.28 -2.61
C VAL A 104 6.77 8.56 -3.25
N THR A 105 6.82 8.67 -4.58
CA THR A 105 6.23 9.82 -5.30
C THR A 105 4.74 9.95 -4.97
N ILE A 106 3.97 8.87 -5.10
CA ILE A 106 2.52 8.87 -4.79
C ILE A 106 2.25 9.26 -3.34
N LEU A 107 2.97 8.64 -2.39
CA LEU A 107 2.78 8.91 -0.96
C LEU A 107 3.10 10.36 -0.61
N ARG A 108 4.18 10.92 -1.16
CA ARG A 108 4.57 12.32 -0.91
C ARG A 108 3.63 13.29 -1.59
N SER A 109 3.12 12.98 -2.79
CA SER A 109 2.18 13.84 -3.51
C SER A 109 0.85 14.01 -2.78
N ALA A 110 0.49 13.09 -1.88
CA ALA A 110 -0.68 13.26 -1.02
C ALA A 110 -0.52 14.39 0.02
N PHE A 111 0.72 14.82 0.31
CA PHE A 111 1.05 15.79 1.37
C PHE A 111 1.88 16.98 0.88
N SER A 112 2.29 17.00 -0.39
CA SER A 112 3.11 18.07 -0.96
C SER A 112 2.93 18.18 -2.46
N ASP A 113 2.82 19.41 -2.96
CA ASP A 113 2.87 19.72 -4.40
C ASP A 113 4.31 19.75 -4.94
N ALA A 114 5.31 19.72 -4.07
CA ALA A 114 6.74 19.85 -4.41
C ALA A 114 7.45 18.48 -4.38
N VAL A 115 6.99 17.54 -5.21
CA VAL A 115 7.58 16.20 -5.33
C VAL A 115 8.27 16.07 -6.67
N ASP A 116 9.58 15.87 -6.66
CA ASP A 116 10.39 15.59 -7.85
C ASP A 116 10.66 14.07 -7.96
N PRO A 117 10.03 13.36 -8.91
CA PRO A 117 10.23 11.92 -9.10
C PRO A 117 11.68 11.54 -9.40
N ILE A 118 12.44 12.44 -10.05
CA ILE A 118 13.86 12.20 -10.39
C ILE A 118 14.70 12.22 -9.12
N THR A 119 14.53 13.23 -8.27
CA THR A 119 15.21 13.29 -6.97
C THR A 119 14.80 12.13 -6.08
N VAL A 120 13.52 11.75 -6.06
CA VAL A 120 13.03 10.58 -5.30
C VAL A 120 13.77 9.31 -5.73
N CYS A 121 13.92 9.06 -7.04
CA CYS A 121 14.57 7.86 -7.53
C CYS A 121 16.07 7.83 -7.26
N ARG A 122 16.78 8.94 -7.54
CA ARG A 122 18.21 9.08 -7.22
C ARG A 122 18.48 8.82 -5.74
N GLU A 123 17.65 9.39 -4.86
CA GLU A 123 17.76 9.16 -3.42
C GLU A 123 17.42 7.72 -3.02
N ALA A 124 16.42 7.11 -3.65
CA ALA A 124 16.05 5.72 -3.40
C ALA A 124 17.19 4.76 -3.79
N ILE A 125 17.84 4.97 -4.93
CA ILE A 125 19.01 4.17 -5.37
C ILE A 125 20.13 4.27 -4.35
N ALA A 126 20.50 5.49 -3.94
CA ALA A 126 21.55 5.71 -2.94
C ALA A 126 21.17 5.08 -1.58
N TYR A 127 19.92 5.24 -1.14
CA TYR A 127 19.41 4.69 0.11
C TYR A 127 19.45 3.16 0.11
N TRP A 128 18.86 2.52 -0.91
CA TRP A 128 18.66 1.07 -0.91
C TRP A 128 19.93 0.29 -1.24
N SER A 129 20.85 0.87 -2.02
CA SER A 129 22.18 0.27 -2.25
C SER A 129 23.00 0.20 -0.96
N GLU A 130 22.98 1.25 -0.15
CA GLU A 130 23.64 1.25 1.16
C GLU A 130 22.96 0.28 2.14
N VAL A 131 21.62 0.30 2.20
CA VAL A 131 20.86 -0.60 3.08
C VAL A 131 21.10 -2.06 2.73
N ILE A 132 21.05 -2.46 1.44
CA ILE A 132 21.30 -3.85 1.07
C ILE A 132 22.74 -4.25 1.37
N HIS A 133 23.71 -3.36 1.15
CA HIS A 133 25.12 -3.64 1.45
C HIS A 133 25.33 -3.92 2.95
N ARG A 134 24.78 -3.06 3.82
CA ARG A 134 24.84 -3.26 5.28
C ARG A 134 24.09 -4.51 5.72
N PHE A 135 22.89 -4.71 5.21
CA PHE A 135 22.06 -5.86 5.53
C PHE A 135 22.76 -7.18 5.21
N LEU A 136 23.40 -7.29 4.03
CA LEU A 136 24.10 -8.53 3.66
C LEU A 136 25.24 -8.85 4.62
N ARG A 137 25.98 -7.84 5.11
CA ARG A 137 27.05 -8.05 6.10
C ARG A 137 26.54 -8.57 7.44
N GLU A 138 25.40 -8.06 7.90
CA GLU A 138 24.77 -8.55 9.15
C GLU A 138 24.14 -9.93 8.94
N ARG A 139 23.51 -10.14 7.78
CA ARG A 139 22.96 -11.43 7.36
C ARG A 139 24.03 -12.52 7.35
N ASP A 140 25.23 -12.23 6.84
CA ASP A 140 26.34 -13.18 6.73
C ASP A 140 26.89 -13.64 8.09
N ARG A 141 26.49 -12.99 9.19
CA ARG A 141 26.81 -13.42 10.56
C ARG A 141 25.80 -14.45 11.10
N LEU A 142 24.67 -14.64 10.42
CA LEU A 142 23.67 -15.61 10.82
C LEU A 142 23.99 -17.00 10.26
N PRO A 143 23.65 -18.08 10.97
CA PRO A 143 23.62 -19.40 10.38
C PRO A 143 22.68 -19.43 9.18
N ASP A 144 23.07 -20.14 8.11
CA ASP A 144 22.27 -20.24 6.88
C ASP A 144 20.82 -20.60 7.20
N SER A 145 20.57 -21.54 8.11
CA SER A 145 19.24 -22.01 8.53
C SER A 145 18.28 -20.93 9.06
N ARG A 146 18.74 -19.69 9.27
CA ARG A 146 17.92 -18.55 9.70
C ARG A 146 17.32 -17.76 8.53
N VAL A 147 17.80 -17.94 7.30
CA VAL A 147 17.40 -17.09 6.15
C VAL A 147 17.05 -17.91 4.92
N CYS A 148 15.76 -17.95 4.60
CA CYS A 148 15.23 -18.55 3.37
C CYS A 148 15.19 -17.50 2.25
N ASP A 149 15.97 -17.71 1.18
CA ASP A 149 15.98 -16.85 -0.01
C ASP A 149 14.90 -17.29 -1.01
N ILE A 150 14.05 -16.35 -1.45
CA ILE A 150 12.97 -16.63 -2.40
C ILE A 150 12.89 -15.54 -3.47
N ARG A 151 12.78 -15.92 -4.73
CA ARG A 151 12.63 -14.95 -5.82
C ARG A 151 11.18 -14.51 -6.02
N CYS A 152 10.97 -13.22 -6.27
CA CYS A 152 9.64 -12.63 -6.46
C CYS A 152 8.93 -13.10 -7.73
N ASP A 153 9.66 -13.47 -8.78
CA ASP A 153 9.11 -14.10 -9.98
C ASP A 153 8.49 -15.46 -9.66
N GLU A 154 9.13 -16.22 -8.78
CA GLU A 154 8.62 -17.50 -8.35
C GLU A 154 7.36 -17.37 -7.50
N ILE A 155 7.33 -16.45 -6.54
CA ILE A 155 6.11 -16.17 -5.77
C ILE A 155 4.95 -15.81 -6.69
N ARG A 156 5.23 -15.02 -7.75
CA ARG A 156 4.20 -14.62 -8.73
C ARG A 156 3.73 -15.78 -9.60
N ARG A 157 4.64 -16.64 -10.04
CA ARG A 157 4.34 -17.75 -10.95
C ARG A 157 3.68 -18.93 -10.23
N GLU A 158 4.18 -19.26 -9.04
CA GLU A 158 3.74 -20.43 -8.28
C GLU A 158 3.70 -20.14 -6.76
N PRO A 159 2.72 -19.32 -6.30
CA PRO A 159 2.68 -18.85 -4.91
C PRO A 159 2.67 -19.98 -3.87
N ILE A 160 1.91 -21.04 -4.13
CA ILE A 160 1.81 -22.19 -3.22
C ILE A 160 3.10 -22.99 -3.19
N GLY A 161 3.78 -23.14 -4.34
CA GLY A 161 5.09 -23.78 -4.42
C GLY A 161 6.13 -23.00 -3.62
N ALA A 162 6.16 -21.67 -3.76
CA ALA A 162 7.03 -20.81 -2.97
C ALA A 162 6.80 -20.97 -1.46
N VAL A 163 5.54 -21.01 -1.00
CA VAL A 163 5.22 -21.24 0.42
C VAL A 163 5.66 -22.64 0.88
N ARG A 164 5.44 -23.69 0.09
CA ARG A 164 5.88 -25.04 0.45
C ARG A 164 7.38 -25.10 0.71
N ARG A 165 8.19 -24.44 -0.13
CA ARG A 165 9.63 -24.36 0.10
C ARG A 165 10.01 -23.59 1.36
N ILE A 166 9.28 -22.53 1.75
CA ILE A 166 9.51 -21.86 3.04
C ILE A 166 9.33 -22.86 4.18
N TYR A 167 8.24 -23.63 4.12
CA TYR A 167 7.94 -24.64 5.13
C TYR A 167 9.00 -25.73 5.16
N ASP A 168 9.36 -26.29 4.01
CA ASP A 168 10.38 -27.33 3.89
C ASP A 168 11.74 -26.83 4.39
N TYR A 169 12.13 -25.60 4.03
CA TYR A 169 13.38 -24.97 4.43
C TYR A 169 13.52 -24.87 5.96
N PHE A 170 12.45 -24.48 6.65
CA PHE A 170 12.45 -24.37 8.11
C PHE A 170 12.01 -25.66 8.83
N GLY A 171 11.80 -26.76 8.10
CA GLY A 171 11.37 -28.05 8.65
C GLY A 171 9.97 -28.01 9.27
N TRP A 172 9.05 -27.21 8.72
CA TRP A 172 7.66 -27.12 9.18
C TRP A 172 6.71 -27.92 8.32
N SER A 173 5.65 -28.42 8.94
CA SER A 173 4.57 -29.11 8.23
C SER A 173 3.52 -28.13 7.72
N LEU A 174 3.32 -28.07 6.40
CA LEU A 174 2.19 -27.37 5.80
C LEU A 174 0.94 -28.25 5.84
N SER A 175 -0.07 -27.87 6.64
CA SER A 175 -1.31 -28.63 6.70
C SER A 175 -2.12 -28.49 5.40
N ARG A 176 -2.88 -29.54 5.05
CA ARG A 176 -3.77 -29.51 3.87
C ARG A 176 -4.77 -28.37 3.94
N GLU A 177 -5.30 -28.11 5.13
CA GLU A 177 -6.27 -27.04 5.38
C GLU A 177 -5.66 -25.64 5.14
N ALA A 178 -4.43 -25.41 5.62
CA ALA A 178 -3.72 -24.16 5.39
C ALA A 178 -3.43 -23.95 3.89
N GLU A 179 -2.97 -25.00 3.19
CA GLU A 179 -2.74 -24.94 1.75
C GLU A 179 -4.02 -24.63 0.97
N GLN A 180 -5.16 -25.25 1.33
CA GLN A 180 -6.46 -24.99 0.70
C GLN A 180 -6.90 -23.54 0.89
N ARG A 181 -6.77 -22.98 2.10
CA ARG A 181 -7.08 -21.56 2.35
C ARG A 181 -6.21 -20.61 1.53
N MET A 182 -4.91 -20.91 1.41
CA MET A 182 -4.00 -20.12 0.58
C MET A 182 -4.40 -20.19 -0.90
N ARG A 183 -4.75 -21.38 -1.41
CA ARG A 183 -5.22 -21.55 -2.80
C ARG A 183 -6.48 -20.74 -3.08
N ALA A 184 -7.45 -20.76 -2.16
CA ALA A 184 -8.67 -19.97 -2.28
C ALA A 184 -8.38 -18.47 -2.32
N LEU A 185 -7.47 -17.99 -1.45
CA LEU A 185 -7.05 -16.59 -1.44
C LEU A 185 -6.37 -16.17 -2.75
N VAL A 186 -5.44 -16.98 -3.26
CA VAL A 186 -4.73 -16.72 -4.52
C VAL A 186 -5.69 -16.66 -5.70
N ALA A 187 -6.64 -17.60 -5.78
CA ALA A 187 -7.67 -17.59 -6.82
C ALA A 187 -8.52 -16.31 -6.77
N ALA A 188 -9.01 -15.94 -5.58
CA ALA A 188 -9.80 -14.72 -5.39
C ALA A 188 -9.03 -13.42 -5.70
N GLN A 189 -7.70 -13.43 -5.61
CA GLN A 189 -6.85 -12.29 -5.96
C GLN A 189 -6.57 -12.19 -7.46
N ALA A 190 -6.41 -13.33 -8.15
CA ALA A 190 -6.21 -13.36 -9.59
C ALA A 190 -7.39 -12.70 -10.33
N ASP A 191 -8.62 -12.96 -9.87
CA ASP A 191 -9.83 -12.37 -10.45
C ASP A 191 -9.92 -10.84 -10.27
N ARG A 192 -9.17 -10.27 -9.32
CA ARG A 192 -9.17 -8.83 -9.01
C ARG A 192 -8.08 -8.04 -9.74
N GLN A 193 -7.06 -8.69 -10.28
CA GLN A 193 -5.94 -8.00 -10.94
C GLN A 193 -6.17 -7.87 -12.44
N SER A 194 -6.89 -6.82 -12.85
CA SER A 194 -6.76 -6.24 -14.19
C SER A 194 -5.80 -5.04 -14.13
N ALA A 195 -4.79 -5.05 -15.00
CA ALA A 195 -3.73 -4.04 -15.17
C ALA A 195 -2.61 -3.99 -14.11
N ASN A 196 -1.59 -4.85 -14.27
CA ASN A 196 -0.27 -4.59 -13.68
C ASN A 196 0.31 -3.30 -14.29
N HIS A 197 0.50 -2.27 -13.47
CA HIS A 197 1.23 -1.07 -13.87
C HIS A 197 2.70 -1.47 -14.09
N ARG A 198 3.16 -1.37 -15.34
CA ARG A 198 4.58 -1.46 -15.67
C ARG A 198 5.21 -0.13 -15.32
N TYR A 199 6.15 -0.15 -14.38
CA TYR A 199 6.97 1.00 -14.05
C TYR A 199 8.16 1.04 -15.01
N ASP A 200 8.37 2.16 -15.67
CA ASP A 200 9.54 2.40 -16.50
C ASP A 200 10.50 3.34 -15.74
N LEU A 201 11.76 2.91 -15.52
CA LEU A 201 12.75 3.74 -14.81
C LEU A 201 13.05 5.04 -15.55
N SER A 202 12.86 5.06 -16.88
CA SER A 202 13.08 6.26 -17.68
C SER A 202 12.24 7.45 -17.19
N GLN A 203 11.06 7.19 -16.63
CA GLN A 203 10.15 8.19 -16.05
C GLN A 203 10.73 8.86 -14.79
N PHE A 204 11.78 8.28 -14.21
CA PHE A 204 12.43 8.75 -13.00
C PHE A 204 13.87 9.25 -13.24
N GLY A 205 14.30 9.37 -14.50
CA GLY A 205 15.58 9.99 -14.85
C GLY A 205 16.83 9.15 -14.55
N SER A 206 16.69 7.85 -14.25
CA SER A 206 17.81 6.92 -14.05
C SER A 206 17.85 5.83 -15.12
N SER A 207 19.06 5.37 -15.44
CA SER A 207 19.26 4.26 -16.40
C SER A 207 19.31 2.90 -15.68
N GLU A 208 18.99 1.83 -16.41
CA GLU A 208 19.17 0.47 -15.89
C GLU A 208 20.63 0.20 -15.48
N GLU A 209 21.58 0.71 -16.25
CA GLU A 209 23.02 0.58 -15.99
C GLU A 209 23.42 1.23 -14.65
N GLU A 210 22.94 2.45 -14.39
CA GLU A 210 23.20 3.16 -13.13
C GLU A 210 22.72 2.33 -11.93
N VAL A 211 21.51 1.79 -12.01
CA VAL A 211 20.94 0.97 -10.95
C VAL A 211 21.68 -0.37 -10.81
N LEU A 212 21.99 -1.07 -11.90
CA LEU A 212 22.71 -2.33 -11.82
C LEU A 212 24.12 -2.16 -11.25
N ASN A 213 24.80 -1.06 -11.57
CA ASN A 213 26.11 -0.74 -11.02
C ASN A 213 26.04 -0.48 -9.51
N ALA A 214 25.06 0.30 -9.03
CA ALA A 214 24.89 0.57 -7.61
C ALA A 214 24.59 -0.69 -6.78
N PHE A 215 24.02 -1.73 -7.40
CA PHE A 215 23.64 -2.99 -6.75
C PHE A 215 24.49 -4.19 -7.20
N ALA A 216 25.63 -3.97 -7.87
CA ALA A 216 26.39 -5.04 -8.52
C ALA A 216 26.74 -6.23 -7.60
N PRO A 217 27.22 -6.04 -6.33
CA PRO A 217 27.50 -7.16 -5.44
C PRO A 217 26.26 -8.00 -5.11
N TYR A 218 25.10 -7.34 -4.95
CA TYR A 218 23.83 -8.01 -4.70
C TYR A 218 23.37 -8.80 -5.93
N CYS A 219 23.44 -8.19 -7.11
CA CYS A 219 23.09 -8.85 -8.37
C CYS A 219 23.97 -10.08 -8.65
N GLN A 220 25.28 -9.98 -8.42
CA GLN A 220 26.22 -11.08 -8.58
C GLN A 220 25.89 -12.23 -7.61
N ARG A 221 25.64 -11.91 -6.34
CA ARG A 221 25.37 -12.92 -5.30
C ARG A 221 24.12 -13.74 -5.57
N PHE A 222 23.04 -13.12 -6.05
CA PHE A 222 21.74 -13.80 -6.23
C PHE A 222 21.38 -14.10 -7.69
N GLY A 223 22.28 -13.83 -8.62
CA GLY A 223 22.10 -14.07 -10.05
C GLY A 223 20.98 -13.22 -10.66
N LEU A 224 20.94 -11.93 -10.33
CA LEU A 224 19.90 -10.98 -10.80
C LEU A 224 20.34 -10.15 -12.01
N ALA A 225 21.60 -10.27 -12.45
CA ALA A 225 22.20 -9.45 -13.50
C ALA A 225 21.91 -9.90 -14.95
N GLY A 226 21.10 -10.94 -15.16
CA GLY A 226 20.96 -11.58 -16.48
C GLY A 226 19.54 -11.93 -16.91
N LEU A 227 18.52 -11.39 -16.25
CA LEU A 227 17.14 -11.61 -16.68
C LEU A 227 16.76 -10.51 -17.68
N PRO A 228 16.41 -10.84 -18.94
CA PRO A 228 15.88 -9.84 -19.85
C PRO A 228 14.63 -9.24 -19.23
N SER A 229 14.56 -7.90 -19.22
CA SER A 229 13.31 -7.18 -19.09
C SER A 229 12.31 -7.82 -20.05
N VAL A 230 11.18 -8.30 -19.52
CA VAL A 230 10.15 -9.00 -20.29
C VAL A 230 9.83 -8.16 -21.53
N GLN A 231 10.16 -8.73 -22.70
CA GLN A 231 10.14 -8.07 -24.01
C GLN A 231 8.94 -7.15 -24.20
N GLN A 232 9.24 -5.94 -24.66
CA GLN A 232 8.29 -4.98 -25.21
C GLN A 232 7.52 -5.63 -26.36
N GLN A 233 6.22 -5.84 -26.19
CA GLN A 233 5.30 -6.05 -27.31
C GLN A 233 4.75 -4.68 -27.73
N PRO A 234 4.58 -4.45 -29.05
CA PRO A 234 4.28 -3.14 -29.59
C PRO A 234 2.94 -2.62 -29.07
N SER A 235 2.95 -1.36 -28.64
CA SER A 235 1.78 -0.59 -28.24
C SER A 235 0.74 -0.59 -29.37
N ARG A 236 -0.38 -1.27 -29.17
CA ARG A 236 -1.60 -0.96 -29.90
C ARG A 236 -2.07 0.40 -29.42
N SER A 237 -2.10 1.35 -30.33
CA SER A 237 -2.82 2.61 -30.21
C SER A 237 -4.23 2.31 -29.71
N VAL A 238 -4.53 2.73 -28.49
CA VAL A 238 -5.89 2.78 -28.00
C VAL A 238 -6.46 4.07 -28.55
N ASP A 239 -7.21 3.91 -29.65
CA ASP A 239 -8.14 4.93 -30.12
C ASP A 239 -8.97 5.41 -28.93
N SER A 240 -9.12 6.72 -28.88
CA SER A 240 -10.04 7.47 -28.04
C SER A 240 -11.40 6.79 -27.99
N MET A 241 -11.61 6.00 -26.93
CA MET A 241 -12.90 5.41 -26.63
C MET A 241 -13.74 6.49 -25.95
N GLU A 242 -14.69 7.00 -26.71
CA GLU A 242 -15.71 7.95 -26.27
C GLU A 242 -16.33 7.47 -24.95
N LYS A 243 -16.42 8.39 -23.99
CA LYS A 243 -17.10 8.16 -22.72
C LYS A 243 -18.55 7.83 -23.01
N GLU A 244 -18.88 6.55 -22.91
CA GLU A 244 -20.24 6.07 -22.95
C GLU A 244 -20.97 6.59 -21.71
N ASN A 245 -21.93 7.49 -21.94
CA ASN A 245 -22.78 8.11 -20.93
C ASN A 245 -23.53 7.03 -20.15
N SER A 246 -22.98 6.62 -19.00
CA SER A 246 -23.80 5.98 -17.97
C SER A 246 -24.81 7.03 -17.49
N ARG A 247 -26.09 6.84 -17.84
CA ARG A 247 -27.18 7.77 -17.48
C ARG A 247 -27.14 8.03 -15.97
N MET A 248 -26.79 9.25 -15.58
CA MET A 248 -26.92 9.72 -14.19
C MET A 248 -28.41 9.75 -13.84
N ILE A 249 -28.78 9.20 -12.68
CA ILE A 249 -30.20 8.94 -12.36
C ILE A 249 -30.69 9.86 -11.23
N PHE A 250 -29.79 10.36 -10.38
CA PHE A 250 -30.16 11.23 -9.26
C PHE A 250 -29.04 12.22 -8.93
N GLU A 251 -29.43 13.47 -8.67
CA GLU A 251 -28.54 14.55 -8.25
C GLU A 251 -29.18 15.36 -7.13
N VAL A 252 -28.43 15.64 -6.07
CA VAL A 252 -28.84 16.51 -4.97
C VAL A 252 -27.70 17.45 -4.59
N ARG A 253 -28.04 18.67 -4.16
CA ARG A 253 -27.05 19.66 -3.70
C ARG A 253 -26.94 19.62 -2.18
N GLY A 254 -25.71 19.63 -1.68
CA GLY A 254 -25.40 19.68 -0.26
C GLY A 254 -24.51 20.87 0.08
N VAL A 255 -24.53 21.25 1.36
CA VAL A 255 -23.57 22.19 1.95
C VAL A 255 -23.32 21.78 3.40
N VAL A 256 -22.06 21.73 3.83
CA VAL A 256 -21.72 21.49 5.23
C VAL A 256 -21.47 22.83 5.90
N HIS A 257 -22.33 23.20 6.84
CA HIS A 257 -22.26 24.48 7.52
C HIS A 257 -21.05 24.60 8.46
N ALA A 258 -20.53 25.81 8.63
CA ALA A 258 -19.34 26.10 9.43
C ALA A 258 -19.54 25.83 10.93
N ASP A 259 -20.78 25.75 11.41
CA ASP A 259 -21.15 25.40 12.78
C ASP A 259 -21.26 23.89 13.03
N HIS A 260 -21.03 23.06 12.01
CA HIS A 260 -21.08 21.61 12.13
C HIS A 260 -20.13 21.10 13.24
N PRO A 261 -20.59 20.27 14.18
CA PRO A 261 -19.87 19.94 15.42
C PRO A 261 -18.56 19.17 15.21
N THR A 262 -18.31 18.65 14.00
CA THR A 262 -17.08 17.93 13.64
C THR A 262 -15.97 18.84 13.10
N LEU A 263 -16.25 20.11 12.82
CA LEU A 263 -15.28 21.07 12.29
C LEU A 263 -14.31 21.66 13.34
N PRO A 264 -14.71 21.89 14.61
CA PRO A 264 -13.79 22.34 15.64
C PRO A 264 -12.62 21.35 15.82
N GLY A 265 -11.40 21.81 15.52
CA GLY A 265 -10.16 21.02 15.62
C GLY A 265 -9.74 20.29 14.33
N HIS A 266 -10.57 20.29 13.29
CA HIS A 266 -10.22 19.70 12.00
C HIS A 266 -9.49 20.75 11.12
N PHE A 267 -8.15 20.78 11.23
CA PHE A 267 -7.22 21.75 10.63
C PHE A 267 -7.36 23.19 11.19
N PRO A 268 -6.65 23.53 12.28
CA PRO A 268 -6.67 24.88 12.86
C PRO A 268 -6.30 25.97 11.84
N GLY A 269 -7.16 26.99 11.71
CA GLY A 269 -6.94 28.15 10.82
C GLY A 269 -7.33 27.94 9.35
N ALA A 270 -7.59 26.70 8.92
CA ALA A 270 -8.04 26.38 7.57
C ALA A 270 -8.93 25.12 7.59
N PRO A 271 -10.17 25.22 8.11
CA PRO A 271 -11.02 24.05 8.31
C PRO A 271 -11.36 23.37 6.98
N ILE A 272 -11.28 22.03 7.00
CA ILE A 272 -11.67 21.16 5.89
C ILE A 272 -12.83 20.30 6.39
N VAL A 273 -13.80 19.96 5.54
CA VAL A 273 -14.88 19.02 5.91
C VAL A 273 -14.28 17.61 6.00
N PRO A 274 -14.43 16.89 7.14
CA PRO A 274 -13.96 15.51 7.25
C PRO A 274 -14.62 14.62 6.21
N GLY A 275 -13.86 13.71 5.59
CA GLY A 275 -14.39 12.84 4.54
C GLY A 275 -15.58 11.97 4.97
N VAL A 276 -15.67 11.62 6.25
CA VAL A 276 -16.82 10.90 6.82
C VAL A 276 -18.11 11.72 6.81
N VAL A 277 -18.04 13.05 6.96
CA VAL A 277 -19.20 13.93 6.87
C VAL A 277 -19.71 13.99 5.43
N VAL A 278 -18.81 14.10 4.46
CA VAL A 278 -19.18 14.03 3.03
C VAL A 278 -19.83 12.69 2.69
N LEU A 279 -19.36 11.59 3.30
CA LEU A 279 -19.97 10.29 3.12
C LEU A 279 -21.37 10.20 3.75
N ASP A 280 -21.59 10.83 4.90
CA ASP A 280 -22.91 10.87 5.55
C ASP A 280 -23.95 11.54 4.65
N GLU A 281 -23.60 12.68 4.04
CA GLU A 281 -24.43 13.37 3.05
C GLU A 281 -24.74 12.50 1.82
N VAL A 282 -23.78 11.67 1.39
CA VAL A 282 -23.99 10.69 0.30
C VAL A 282 -24.97 9.59 0.71
N LEU A 283 -24.97 9.18 1.98
CA LEU A 283 -25.92 8.20 2.50
C LEU A 283 -27.33 8.78 2.63
N GLU A 284 -27.45 10.02 3.08
CA GLU A 284 -28.73 10.73 3.09
C GLU A 284 -29.29 10.86 1.66
N ALA A 285 -28.46 11.25 0.69
CA ALA A 285 -28.82 11.30 -0.72
C ALA A 285 -29.25 9.93 -1.27
N LEU A 286 -28.63 8.83 -0.83
CA LEU A 286 -29.01 7.47 -1.22
C LEU A 286 -30.39 7.10 -0.66
N MET A 287 -30.65 7.44 0.60
CA MET A 287 -31.95 7.21 1.24
C MET A 287 -33.05 8.06 0.59
N GLU A 288 -32.76 9.30 0.20
CA GLU A 288 -33.69 10.16 -0.55
C GLU A 288 -33.97 9.60 -1.95
N TRP A 289 -32.94 9.11 -2.64
CA TRP A 289 -33.12 8.52 -3.96
C TRP A 289 -33.97 7.25 -3.91
N ARG A 290 -33.76 6.41 -2.88
CA ARG A 290 -34.47 5.14 -2.69
C ARG A 290 -34.66 4.83 -1.21
N GLU A 291 -35.86 5.10 -0.71
CA GLU A 291 -36.24 4.92 0.71
C GLU A 291 -35.98 3.50 1.26
N ASN A 292 -36.11 2.45 0.42
CA ASN A 292 -35.91 1.05 0.82
C ASN A 292 -34.50 0.54 0.53
N SER A 293 -33.49 1.40 0.66
CA SER A 293 -32.09 1.05 0.42
C SER A 293 -31.33 0.95 1.74
N GLN A 294 -30.61 -0.16 1.91
CA GLN A 294 -29.73 -0.37 3.06
C GLN A 294 -28.28 -0.44 2.59
N LEU A 295 -27.45 0.49 3.06
CA LEU A 295 -26.00 0.41 2.85
C LEU A 295 -25.44 -0.81 3.60
N THR A 296 -24.82 -1.73 2.87
CA THR A 296 -24.12 -2.89 3.45
C THR A 296 -22.60 -2.72 3.47
N GLY A 297 -22.07 -1.79 2.67
CA GLY A 297 -20.64 -1.51 2.65
C GLY A 297 -20.25 -0.37 1.72
N ILE A 298 -19.04 0.14 1.90
CA ILE A 298 -18.38 1.08 0.98
C ILE A 298 -17.23 0.31 0.31
N ARG A 299 -17.41 -0.04 -0.97
CA ARG A 299 -16.46 -0.86 -1.72
C ARG A 299 -15.19 -0.09 -2.08
N THR A 300 -15.38 1.15 -2.54
CA THR A 300 -14.29 2.08 -2.83
C THR A 300 -14.70 3.51 -2.51
N VAL A 301 -13.79 4.30 -1.96
CA VAL A 301 -13.91 5.76 -1.89
C VAL A 301 -12.55 6.38 -2.20
N LYS A 302 -12.55 7.46 -2.97
CA LYS A 302 -11.37 8.29 -3.24
C LYS A 302 -11.73 9.74 -2.94
N PHE A 303 -10.95 10.37 -2.08
CA PHE A 303 -11.01 11.80 -1.83
C PHE A 303 -9.97 12.47 -2.72
N LEU A 304 -10.44 13.07 -3.81
CA LEU A 304 -9.60 13.72 -4.82
C LEU A 304 -9.24 15.15 -4.45
N ALA A 305 -10.04 15.75 -3.56
CA ALA A 305 -9.88 17.14 -3.17
C ALA A 305 -10.59 17.48 -1.85
N PRO A 306 -10.07 18.46 -1.09
CA PRO A 306 -10.75 18.93 0.11
C PRO A 306 -12.01 19.73 -0.23
N LEU A 307 -13.04 19.57 0.60
CA LEU A 307 -14.23 20.40 0.65
C LEU A 307 -14.10 21.38 1.82
N LYS A 308 -14.36 22.67 1.60
CA LYS A 308 -14.37 23.67 2.68
C LYS A 308 -15.77 23.79 3.31
N PRO A 309 -15.89 24.22 4.57
CA PRO A 309 -17.18 24.61 5.12
C PRO A 309 -17.84 25.71 4.27
N GLU A 310 -19.17 25.70 4.19
CA GLU A 310 -19.99 26.59 3.36
C GLU A 310 -19.74 26.47 1.84
N GLN A 311 -18.86 25.55 1.40
CA GLN A 311 -18.65 25.31 -0.02
C GLN A 311 -19.76 24.41 -0.56
N PRO A 312 -20.58 24.86 -1.54
CA PRO A 312 -21.61 24.03 -2.13
C PRO A 312 -21.00 22.88 -2.95
N PHE A 313 -21.64 21.72 -2.90
CA PHE A 313 -21.30 20.58 -3.74
C PHE A 313 -22.56 19.84 -4.19
N THR A 314 -22.43 19.07 -5.27
CA THR A 314 -23.48 18.23 -5.84
C THR A 314 -23.10 16.78 -5.67
N ILE A 315 -24.01 15.97 -5.15
CA ILE A 315 -23.91 14.51 -5.06
C ILE A 315 -24.67 13.92 -6.23
N CYS A 316 -24.00 13.08 -7.02
CA CYS A 316 -24.59 12.36 -8.14
C CYS A 316 -24.57 10.87 -7.82
N LEU A 317 -25.72 10.18 -7.98
CA LEU A 317 -25.87 8.74 -7.80
C LEU A 317 -26.29 8.07 -9.11
N SER A 318 -25.72 6.89 -9.37
CA SER A 318 -26.09 6.04 -10.51
C SER A 318 -26.05 4.57 -10.13
N ALA A 319 -27.08 3.82 -10.53
CA ALA A 319 -27.14 2.37 -10.36
C ALA A 319 -26.32 1.71 -11.47
N ASP A 320 -25.47 0.77 -11.10
CA ASP A 320 -24.78 -0.06 -12.07
C ASP A 320 -25.77 -1.13 -12.59
N HIS A 321 -26.24 -1.00 -13.83
CA HIS A 321 -27.20 -1.93 -14.42
C HIS A 321 -26.65 -3.35 -14.58
N GLU A 322 -25.33 -3.53 -14.56
CA GLU A 322 -24.67 -4.84 -14.71
C GLU A 322 -24.48 -5.56 -13.35
N ARG A 323 -24.60 -4.84 -12.22
CA ARG A 323 -24.32 -5.36 -10.87
C ARG A 323 -25.45 -5.02 -9.91
N ALA A 324 -26.37 -5.97 -9.74
CA ALA A 324 -27.45 -5.85 -8.77
C ALA A 324 -26.88 -5.58 -7.35
N GLY A 325 -27.24 -4.43 -6.77
CA GLY A 325 -26.81 -4.04 -5.42
C GLY A 325 -25.57 -3.13 -5.36
N GLU A 326 -25.10 -2.59 -6.48
CA GLU A 326 -24.03 -1.57 -6.48
C GLU A 326 -24.53 -0.20 -6.94
N VAL A 327 -24.11 0.85 -6.24
CA VAL A 327 -24.38 2.25 -6.57
C VAL A 327 -23.05 3.00 -6.70
N ASN A 328 -22.81 3.62 -7.86
CA ASN A 328 -21.70 4.55 -8.03
C ASN A 328 -22.14 5.94 -7.57
N PHE A 329 -21.25 6.63 -6.87
CA PHE A 329 -21.47 8.02 -6.48
C PHE A 329 -20.28 8.90 -6.85
N CYS A 330 -20.56 10.17 -7.12
CA CYS A 330 -19.54 11.21 -7.14
C CYS A 330 -20.07 12.50 -6.52
N CYS A 331 -19.18 13.20 -5.82
CA CYS A 331 -19.42 14.53 -5.27
C CYS A 331 -18.61 15.52 -6.10
N ARG A 332 -19.25 16.60 -6.56
CA ARG A 332 -18.63 17.65 -7.35
C ARG A 332 -18.78 19.00 -6.66
N ALA A 333 -17.68 19.69 -6.43
CA ALA A 333 -17.71 21.10 -6.05
C ALA A 333 -17.23 21.90 -7.26
N GLU A 334 -18.05 22.85 -7.71
CA GLU A 334 -17.84 23.54 -8.99
C GLU A 334 -17.71 22.51 -10.14
N ASP A 335 -16.70 22.64 -10.99
CA ASP A 335 -16.46 21.71 -12.11
C ASP A 335 -15.58 20.51 -11.74
N ARG A 336 -15.13 20.40 -10.49
CA ARG A 336 -14.19 19.35 -10.05
C ARG A 336 -14.87 18.25 -9.26
N VAL A 337 -14.53 16.99 -9.56
CA VAL A 337 -14.87 15.85 -8.70
C VAL A 337 -14.02 15.91 -7.43
N ILE A 338 -14.66 15.99 -6.27
CA ILE A 338 -14.00 16.04 -4.96
C ILE A 338 -13.95 14.68 -4.26
N VAL A 339 -14.98 13.86 -4.46
CA VAL A 339 -15.07 12.50 -3.93
C VAL A 339 -15.72 11.62 -4.98
N GLU A 340 -15.23 10.41 -5.16
CA GLU A 340 -15.90 9.38 -5.97
C GLU A 340 -15.81 8.03 -5.29
N GLY A 341 -16.79 7.17 -5.55
CA GLY A 341 -16.78 5.85 -4.96
C GLY A 341 -17.89 4.94 -5.41
N ARG A 342 -17.94 3.79 -4.74
CA ARG A 342 -18.93 2.75 -4.97
C ARG A 342 -19.44 2.20 -3.65
N LEU A 343 -20.76 2.17 -3.53
CA LEU A 343 -21.50 1.65 -2.40
C LEU A 343 -22.03 0.26 -2.73
N GLU A 344 -22.06 -0.59 -1.71
CA GLU A 344 -22.80 -1.85 -1.71
C GLU A 344 -24.12 -1.63 -0.97
N VAL A 345 -25.22 -1.93 -1.65
CA VAL A 345 -26.57 -1.62 -1.21
C VAL A 345 -27.44 -2.87 -1.35
N ARG A 346 -28.19 -3.17 -0.30
CA ARG A 346 -29.30 -4.12 -0.36
C ARG A 346 -30.59 -3.35 -0.61
N TRP A 347 -31.33 -3.75 -1.63
CA TRP A 347 -32.67 -3.26 -1.89
C TRP A 347 -33.66 -4.14 -1.14
N GLU A 348 -34.45 -3.58 -0.23
CA GLU A 348 -35.55 -4.32 0.37
C GLU A 348 -36.72 -4.40 -0.61
N ALA A 349 -37.32 -5.59 -0.77
CA ALA A 349 -38.49 -5.77 -1.61
C ALA A 349 -39.66 -4.98 -1.03
N LYS A 350 -40.43 -4.30 -1.90
CA LYS A 350 -41.65 -3.57 -1.51
C LYS A 350 -42.74 -4.48 -0.98
#